data_AF-A0AAJ1QWM8-F1
#
_entry.id   AF-A0AAJ1QWM8-F1
#
_cell.length_a   1.000
_cell.length_b   1.000
_cell.length_c   1.000
_cell.angle_alpha   90.00
_cell.angle_beta   90.00
_cell.angle_gamma   90.00
#
_symmetry.space_group_name_H-M   'P 1'
#
loop_
_entity.id
_entity.type
_entity.pdbx_description
1 polymer ?
#
loop_
_entity_poly.entity_id
_entity_poly.type
_entity_poly.pdbx_seq_one_letter_code
_entity_poly.pdbx_strand_id
1 'polypeptide(L)'
;MSVFNKLIKGEDILIKLKTKSDIGFWQYQVFGILSLFMEKGSDYFIITDKRILICIKEDIKVNFIYKDFSKIKFNTKNDLLSFINEDNEMQKISLSNLKLEYDDYQFLKNKLH
;
A
#
# COMPACT_ATOMS: atom_id res chain seq x y z
N MET A 1 17.50 -8.98 4.66
CA MET A 1 16.69 -7.81 5.10
C MET A 1 16.12 -7.16 3.85
N SER A 2 14.79 -7.14 3.68
CA SER A 2 14.17 -6.52 2.49
C SER A 2 14.45 -5.02 2.46
N VAL A 3 14.54 -4.42 1.26
CA VAL A 3 14.76 -2.97 1.05
C VAL A 3 13.71 -2.14 1.81
N PHE A 4 12.48 -2.65 1.85
CA PHE A 4 11.38 -2.12 2.65
C PHE A 4 11.74 -1.95 4.14
N ASN A 5 12.26 -2.99 4.80
CA ASN A 5 12.60 -2.91 6.24
C ASN A 5 13.70 -1.89 6.54
N LYS A 6 14.52 -1.53 5.55
CA LYS A 6 15.53 -0.48 5.70
C LYS A 6 14.93 0.91 5.61
N LEU A 7 13.92 1.12 4.75
CA LEU A 7 13.32 2.45 4.51
C LEU A 7 12.47 2.96 5.65
N ILE A 8 11.78 2.08 6.37
CA ILE A 8 10.92 2.44 7.51
C ILE A 8 11.60 2.19 8.86
N LYS A 9 12.91 1.93 8.87
CA LYS A 9 13.62 1.62 10.11
C LYS A 9 13.66 2.85 11.01
N GLY A 10 13.03 2.75 12.19
CA GLY A 10 12.93 3.86 13.13
C GLY A 10 11.78 4.83 12.83
N GLU A 11 10.82 4.40 12.02
CA GLU A 11 9.55 5.09 11.80
C GLU A 11 8.41 4.28 12.43
N ASP A 12 7.41 4.98 12.95
CA ASP A 12 6.25 4.35 13.57
C ASP A 12 5.21 4.02 12.51
N ILE A 13 4.82 2.75 12.41
CA ILE A 13 3.82 2.30 11.44
C ILE A 13 2.42 2.66 11.97
N LEU A 14 1.74 3.58 11.28
CA LEU A 14 0.38 4.02 11.62
C LEU A 14 -0.69 3.18 10.89
N ILE A 15 -0.43 2.86 9.63
CA ILE A 15 -1.29 2.03 8.77
C ILE A 15 -0.42 1.01 8.05
N LYS A 16 -0.88 -0.23 8.02
CA LYS A 16 -0.29 -1.31 7.23
C LYS A 16 -1.39 -2.22 6.70
N LEU A 17 -1.53 -2.23 5.39
CA LEU A 17 -2.41 -3.15 4.67
C LEU A 17 -1.57 -4.08 3.82
N LYS A 18 -1.98 -5.35 3.80
CA LYS A 18 -1.39 -6.40 2.97
C LYS A 18 -2.47 -6.88 2.03
N THR A 19 -2.34 -6.58 0.75
CA THR A 19 -3.28 -7.02 -0.28
C THR A 19 -2.71 -8.22 -1.03
N LYS A 20 -3.62 -9.06 -1.55
CA LYS A 20 -3.24 -10.18 -2.41
C LYS A 20 -2.76 -9.61 -3.75
N SER A 21 -1.53 -9.92 -4.14
CA SER A 21 -1.09 -9.63 -5.51
C SER A 21 -1.77 -10.60 -6.47
N ASP A 22 -1.91 -10.19 -7.74
CA ASP A 22 -2.35 -11.07 -8.82
C ASP A 22 -1.36 -12.23 -9.02
N ILE A 23 -1.57 -13.32 -8.29
CA ILE A 23 -1.30 -14.66 -8.80
C ILE A 23 -2.49 -14.94 -9.70
N GLY A 24 -2.35 -14.61 -10.99
CA GLY A 24 -3.43 -14.72 -11.96
C GLY A 24 -4.11 -16.08 -11.84
N PHE A 25 -5.44 -16.08 -11.78
CA PHE A 25 -6.27 -17.29 -11.75
C PHE A 25 -5.90 -18.30 -12.86
N TRP A 26 -5.30 -17.81 -13.95
CA TRP A 26 -4.71 -18.60 -15.04
C TRP A 26 -3.49 -19.46 -14.65
N GLN A 27 -2.69 -19.06 -13.66
CA GLN A 27 -1.56 -19.86 -13.16
C GLN A 27 -2.04 -21.09 -12.38
N TYR A 28 -3.18 -20.98 -11.69
CA TYR A 28 -3.77 -22.09 -10.93
C TYR A 28 -4.33 -23.20 -11.82
N GLN A 29 -4.79 -22.88 -13.03
CA GLN A 29 -5.32 -23.90 -13.95
C GLN A 29 -4.21 -24.71 -14.67
N VAL A 30 -3.03 -24.13 -14.90
CA VAL A 30 -1.99 -24.76 -15.74
C VAL A 30 -0.91 -25.45 -14.92
N PHE A 31 -0.63 -25.01 -13.69
CA PHE A 31 0.53 -25.47 -12.92
C PHE A 31 0.15 -25.98 -11.53
N GLY A 32 -0.42 -27.19 -11.46
CA GLY A 32 -0.51 -27.94 -10.20
C GLY A 32 0.88 -28.14 -9.57
N ILE A 33 0.95 -28.22 -8.23
CA ILE A 33 2.15 -28.38 -7.34
C ILE A 33 3.26 -27.31 -7.50
N LEU A 34 3.58 -26.85 -8.71
CA LEU A 34 4.52 -25.76 -9.03
C LEU A 34 4.03 -24.38 -8.55
N SER A 35 2.71 -24.19 -8.41
CA SER A 35 2.13 -23.00 -7.79
C SER A 35 2.52 -22.81 -6.31
N LEU A 36 2.95 -23.87 -5.62
CA LEU A 36 3.50 -23.77 -4.25
C LEU A 36 4.86 -23.07 -4.21
N PHE A 37 5.57 -23.04 -5.35
CA PHE A 37 6.92 -22.46 -5.51
C PHE A 37 6.90 -21.12 -6.27
N MET A 38 5.74 -20.66 -6.75
CA MET A 38 5.60 -19.33 -7.34
C MET A 38 5.63 -18.27 -6.25
N GLU A 39 6.53 -17.28 -6.40
CA GLU A 39 6.79 -16.23 -5.43
C GLU A 39 5.48 -15.57 -4.96
N LYS A 40 5.19 -15.75 -3.68
CA LYS A 40 4.09 -15.10 -2.96
C LYS A 40 4.42 -13.62 -2.75
N GLY A 41 4.61 -12.87 -3.82
CA GLY A 41 4.71 -11.41 -3.74
C GLY A 41 3.41 -10.91 -3.12
N SER A 42 3.50 -10.23 -1.99
CA SER A 42 2.34 -9.54 -1.41
C SER A 42 2.47 -8.07 -1.70
N ASP A 43 1.36 -7.43 -2.00
CA ASP A 43 1.34 -5.99 -2.19
C ASP A 43 1.08 -5.36 -0.82
N TYR A 44 1.75 -4.24 -0.55
CA TYR A 44 1.68 -3.56 0.74
C TYR A 44 1.40 -2.08 0.55
N PHE A 45 0.45 -1.58 1.32
CA PHE A 45 0.23 -0.15 1.51
C PHE A 45 0.52 0.22 2.96
N ILE A 46 1.44 1.15 3.15
CA ILE A 46 1.96 1.49 4.47
C ILE A 46 2.01 3.00 4.61
N ILE A 47 1.50 3.50 5.73
CA ILE A 47 1.68 4.88 6.15
C ILE A 47 2.40 4.84 7.49
N THR A 48 3.60 5.41 7.54
CA THR A 48 4.33 5.64 8.79
C THR A 48 4.05 7.04 9.31
N ASP A 49 4.63 7.45 10.42
CA ASP A 49 4.63 8.82 10.95
C ASP A 49 5.28 9.86 10.03
N LYS A 50 5.99 9.43 8.97
CA LYS A 50 6.72 10.33 8.05
C LYS A 50 6.37 10.16 6.58
N ARG A 51 6.04 8.93 6.15
CA ARG A 51 5.91 8.63 4.72
C ARG A 51 4.76 7.69 4.38
N ILE A 52 4.38 7.73 3.11
CA ILE A 52 3.47 6.81 2.46
C ILE A 52 4.28 5.93 1.51
N LEU A 53 4.10 4.62 1.62
CA LEU A 53 4.78 3.60 0.83
C LEU A 53 3.78 2.66 0.16
N ILE A 54 4.00 2.38 -1.13
CA ILE A 54 3.34 1.29 -1.85
C ILE A 54 4.42 0.35 -2.38
N CYS A 55 4.33 -0.92 -1.98
CA CYS A 55 5.16 -1.99 -2.50
C CYS A 55 4.28 -2.95 -3.30
N ILE A 56 4.67 -3.27 -4.54
CA ILE A 56 3.99 -4.24 -5.40
C ILE A 56 5.01 -5.30 -5.80
N LYS A 57 4.73 -6.57 -5.51
CA LYS A 57 5.67 -7.69 -5.78
C LYS A 57 7.10 -7.39 -5.32
N GLU A 58 7.24 -6.89 -4.09
CA GLU A 58 8.52 -6.51 -3.45
C GLU A 58 9.24 -5.27 -4.00
N ASP A 59 8.75 -4.67 -5.10
CA ASP A 59 9.23 -3.39 -5.60
C ASP A 59 8.51 -2.22 -4.94
N ILE A 60 9.27 -1.19 -4.55
CA ILE A 60 8.70 0.07 -4.08
C ILE A 60 8.25 0.88 -5.31
N LYS A 61 6.94 1.08 -5.45
CA LYS A 61 6.36 1.89 -6.53
C LYS A 61 6.08 3.31 -6.08
N VAL A 62 5.81 3.50 -4.79
CA VAL A 62 5.53 4.82 -4.21
C VAL A 62 6.30 4.96 -2.90
N ASN A 63 6.93 6.12 -2.72
CA ASN A 63 7.60 6.55 -1.50
C ASN A 63 7.51 8.09 -1.42
N PHE A 64 6.51 8.59 -0.69
CA PHE A 64 6.31 10.03 -0.52
C PHE A 64 6.40 10.41 0.95
N ILE A 65 7.14 11.47 1.23
CA ILE A 65 7.13 12.11 2.54
C ILE A 65 5.94 13.06 2.59
N TYR A 66 5.24 13.08 3.73
CA TYR A 66 4.10 13.95 3.94
C TYR A 66 4.32 14.78 5.21
N LYS A 67 3.67 15.95 5.26
CA LYS A 67 3.89 16.92 6.35
C LYS A 67 3.09 16.62 7.61
N ASP A 68 1.85 16.17 7.44
CA ASP A 68 0.88 16.01 8.54
C ASP A 68 -0.09 14.86 8.25
N PHE A 69 -0.11 13.87 9.16
CA PHE A 69 -0.93 12.66 9.03
C PHE A 69 -2.42 12.99 9.07
N SER A 70 -2.82 13.98 9.88
CA SER A 70 -4.22 14.40 10.03
C SER A 70 -4.81 15.00 8.75
N LYS A 71 -3.94 15.39 7.81
CA LYS A 71 -4.34 15.95 6.51
C LYS A 71 -4.38 14.91 5.39
N ILE A 72 -4.04 13.66 5.68
CA ILE A 72 -4.19 12.57 4.74
C ILE A 72 -5.67 12.20 4.66
N LYS A 73 -6.23 12.24 3.45
CA LYS A 73 -7.65 11.91 3.20
C LYS A 73 -7.75 10.80 2.19
N PHE A 74 -8.59 9.82 2.48
CA PHE A 74 -8.89 8.73 1.57
C PHE A 74 -10.31 8.85 1.02
N ASN A 75 -10.44 8.82 -0.31
CA ASN A 75 -11.73 8.82 -0.98
C ASN A 75 -12.04 7.42 -1.52
N THR A 76 -12.95 6.73 -0.84
CA THR A 76 -13.36 5.36 -1.16
C THR A 76 -14.11 5.24 -2.50
N LYS A 77 -14.59 6.34 -3.10
CA LYS A 77 -15.34 6.30 -4.37
C LYS A 77 -14.42 6.18 -5.58
N ASN A 78 -13.17 6.63 -5.46
CA ASN A 78 -12.21 6.69 -6.57
C ASN A 78 -10.82 6.18 -6.17
N ASP A 79 -10.71 5.54 -5.01
CA ASP A 79 -9.47 5.03 -4.41
C ASP A 79 -8.33 6.06 -4.33
N LEU A 80 -8.64 7.36 -4.26
CA LEU A 80 -7.62 8.40 -4.19
C LEU A 80 -7.25 8.72 -2.75
N LEU A 81 -5.95 8.63 -2.47
CA LEU A 81 -5.34 9.18 -1.26
C LEU A 81 -4.78 10.56 -1.58
N SER A 82 -5.24 11.57 -0.86
CA SER A 82 -4.77 12.95 -0.97
C SER A 82 -4.00 13.35 0.29
N PHE A 83 -2.86 14.01 0.13
CA PHE A 83 -2.03 14.45 1.26
C PHE A 83 -1.25 15.71 0.90
N ILE A 84 -0.63 16.33 1.90
CA ILE A 84 0.23 17.50 1.71
C ILE A 84 1.69 17.05 1.88
N ASN A 85 2.54 17.31 0.88
CA ASN A 85 3.97 17.04 0.95
C ASN A 85 4.72 18.08 1.80
N GLU A 86 6.03 17.93 1.95
CA GLU A 86 6.87 18.87 2.72
C GLU A 86 6.84 20.30 2.14
N ASP A 87 6.68 20.42 0.82
CA ASP A 87 6.61 21.70 0.09
C ASP A 87 5.23 22.40 0.20
N ASN A 88 4.30 21.86 0.98
CA ASN A 88 2.91 22.30 1.12
C ASN A 88 2.04 22.15 -0.14
N GLU A 89 2.45 21.30 -1.07
CA GLU A 89 1.68 20.98 -2.26
C GLU A 89 0.73 19.80 -2.00
N MET A 90 -0.46 19.88 -2.61
CA MET A 90 -1.42 18.78 -2.56
C MET A 90 -1.01 17.69 -3.56
N GLN A 91 -0.68 16.53 -3.03
CA GLN A 91 -0.36 15.33 -3.80
C GLN A 91 -1.53 14.35 -3.75
N LYS A 92 -1.69 13.58 -4.83
CA LYS A 92 -2.72 12.55 -4.97
C LYS A 92 -2.10 11.28 -5.52
N ILE A 93 -2.40 10.16 -4.87
CA ILE A 93 -2.01 8.83 -5.35
C ILE A 93 -3.26 7.97 -5.48
N SER A 94 -3.32 7.18 -6.55
CA SER A 94 -4.37 6.16 -6.72
C SER A 94 -3.94 4.87 -6.04
N LEU A 95 -4.84 4.32 -5.23
CA LEU A 95 -4.72 2.99 -4.65
C LEU A 95 -5.45 1.93 -5.49
N SER A 96 -5.98 2.25 -6.67
CA SER A 96 -6.75 1.31 -7.51
C SER A 96 -5.93 0.13 -8.01
N ASN A 97 -4.60 0.26 -8.05
CA ASN A 97 -3.70 -0.86 -8.37
C ASN A 97 -3.56 -1.86 -7.22
N LEU A 98 -4.00 -1.49 -6.01
CA LEU A 98 -4.09 -2.37 -4.87
C LEU A 98 -5.46 -3.02 -4.85
N LYS A 99 -5.49 -4.34 -4.73
CA LYS A 99 -6.72 -5.10 -4.53
C LYS A 99 -7.20 -4.99 -3.09
N LEU A 100 -7.69 -3.82 -2.72
CA LEU A 100 -8.28 -3.57 -1.41
C LEU A 100 -9.62 -4.32 -1.31
N GLU A 101 -9.81 -5.05 -0.22
CA GLU A 101 -11.07 -5.70 0.10
C GLU A 101 -11.96 -4.75 0.94
N TYR A 102 -13.24 -5.08 1.09
CA TYR A 102 -14.19 -4.22 1.82
C TYR A 102 -13.68 -3.82 3.22
N ASP A 103 -13.08 -4.77 3.94
CA ASP A 103 -12.54 -4.52 5.28
C ASP A 103 -11.35 -3.55 5.27
N ASP A 104 -10.54 -3.57 4.21
CA ASP A 104 -9.45 -2.60 4.01
C ASP A 104 -10.01 -1.18 3.83
N TYR A 105 -11.07 -1.04 3.04
CA TYR A 105 -11.76 0.23 2.85
C TYR A 105 -12.34 0.76 4.17
N GLN A 106 -12.99 -0.09 4.96
CA GLN A 106 -13.52 0.31 6.26
C GLN A 106 -12.40 0.71 7.23
N PHE A 107 -11.31 -0.04 7.24
CA PHE A 107 -10.15 0.28 8.07
C PHE A 107 -9.54 1.64 7.70
N LEU A 108 -9.28 1.90 6.42
CA LEU A 108 -8.76 3.18 5.95
C LEU A 108 -9.69 4.32 6.27
N LYS A 109 -10.99 4.13 6.04
CA LYS A 109 -12.01 5.12 6.35
C LYS A 109 -12.00 5.46 7.84
N ASN A 110 -11.85 4.50 8.74
CA ASN A 110 -11.82 4.75 10.18
C ASN A 110 -10.54 5.47 10.64
N LYS A 111 -9.41 5.24 9.96
CA LYS A 111 -8.11 5.82 10.33
C LYS A 111 -7.82 7.18 9.70
N LEU A 112 -8.43 7.48 8.56
CA LEU A 112 -8.15 8.66 7.73
C LEU A 112 -9.40 9.55 7.51
N HIS A 113 -10.38 9.48 8.43
CA HIS A 113 -11.62 10.24 8.38
C HIS A 113 -11.47 11.69 8.82
#